data_AF-A0A1S3XDE6-F1
#
_entry.id   AF-A0A1S3XDE6-F1
#
_cell.length_a   1.000
_cell.length_b   1.000
_cell.length_c   1.000
_cell.angle_alpha   90.00
_cell.angle_beta   90.00
_cell.angle_gamma   90.00
#
_symmetry.space_group_name_H-M   'P 1'
#
loop_
_entity.id
_entity.type
_entity.pdbx_description
1 polymer ?
#
loop_
_entity_poly.entity_id
_entity_poly.type
_entity_poly.pdbx_seq_one_letter_code
_entity_poly.pdbx_strand_id
1 'polypeptide(L)'
;TVRHGERIGFSYLVSQKYTGDDARVKVLRKSKTLEFKIKLNAHKRLIPAHIKGKPPSYYIVGGFVFTTVSVPYLRSEYEKDYEFDAPVKLLDKLLHAMAQSIDEQLVVVSQVLVADINIGYEELVNTQVLAFNGKPIKNLKSLANMVEACKKEYMKFDLDYDQTKNAKAATSDILAMHCIPSAMSDDLNESYCGVSTGNCGVIDGLSIREFLFSSLR
;
A
#
# COMPACT_ATOMS: atom_id res chain seq x y z
N THR A 1 15.94 -31.48 11.16
CA THR A 1 16.58 -31.61 12.48
C THR A 1 18.01 -31.15 12.35
N VAL A 2 18.49 -30.30 13.27
CA VAL A 2 19.91 -29.85 13.26
C VAL A 2 20.78 -31.04 13.65
N ARG A 3 21.83 -31.32 12.88
CA ARG A 3 22.72 -32.46 13.11
C ARG A 3 23.73 -32.13 14.21
N HIS A 4 24.29 -33.19 14.80
CA HIS A 4 25.32 -33.03 15.83
C HIS A 4 26.56 -32.35 15.23
N GLY A 5 27.02 -31.25 15.86
CA GLY A 5 28.18 -30.46 15.42
C GLY A 5 27.86 -29.27 14.51
N GLU A 6 26.62 -29.11 14.04
CA GLU A 6 26.22 -27.99 13.18
C GLU A 6 25.59 -26.84 13.99
N ARG A 7 25.91 -25.59 13.63
CA ARG A 7 25.28 -24.38 14.18
C ARG A 7 24.36 -23.77 13.13
N ILE A 8 23.16 -23.39 13.53
CA ILE A 8 22.18 -22.73 12.67
C ILE A 8 21.71 -21.43 13.32
N GLY A 9 21.29 -20.46 12.50
CA GLY A 9 20.70 -19.22 12.98
C GLY A 9 19.43 -19.47 13.80
N PHE A 10 19.21 -18.67 14.85
CA PHE A 10 18.06 -18.82 15.75
C PHE A 10 16.71 -18.67 15.03
N SER A 11 16.68 -17.94 13.90
CA SER A 11 15.51 -17.75 13.05
C SER A 11 14.89 -19.08 12.60
N TYR A 12 15.71 -20.12 12.45
CA TYR A 12 15.24 -21.47 12.10
C TYR A 12 14.30 -22.06 13.16
N LEU A 13 14.55 -21.81 14.45
CA LEU A 13 13.66 -22.29 15.52
C LEU A 13 12.32 -21.56 15.51
N VAL A 14 12.31 -20.30 15.06
CA VAL A 14 11.09 -19.49 14.94
C VAL A 14 10.28 -19.94 13.72
N SER A 15 10.94 -20.19 12.58
CA SER A 15 10.26 -20.59 11.34
C SER A 15 9.69 -22.01 11.36
N GLN A 16 10.11 -22.87 12.31
CA GLN A 16 9.50 -24.17 12.54
C GLN A 16 8.13 -24.12 13.24
N LYS A 17 7.80 -23.00 13.88
CA LYS A 17 6.53 -22.81 14.59
C LYS A 17 5.44 -22.30 13.65
N TYR A 18 4.19 -22.57 14.00
CA TYR A 18 3.04 -22.07 13.25
C TYR A 18 2.58 -20.71 13.79
N THR A 19 1.90 -19.94 12.94
CA THR A 19 1.23 -18.71 13.35
C THR A 19 0.22 -19.01 14.44
N GLY A 20 0.34 -18.33 15.58
CA GLY A 20 -0.51 -18.52 16.76
C GLY A 20 0.12 -19.38 17.85
N ASP A 21 1.23 -20.05 17.59
CA ASP A 21 1.97 -20.82 18.60
C ASP A 21 2.62 -19.90 19.64
N ASP A 22 2.77 -20.41 20.86
CA ASP A 22 3.51 -19.75 21.91
C ASP A 22 4.99 -20.17 21.92
N ALA A 23 5.89 -19.19 21.96
CA ALA A 23 7.32 -19.39 22.16
C ALA A 23 7.75 -18.88 23.55
N ARG A 24 8.55 -19.69 24.26
CA ARG A 24 9.18 -19.27 25.52
C ARG A 24 10.51 -18.60 25.21
N VAL A 25 10.65 -17.34 25.60
CA VAL A 25 11.85 -16.54 25.37
C VAL A 25 12.41 -16.11 26.72
N LYS A 26 13.65 -16.49 27.00
CA LYS A 26 14.38 -16.10 28.20
C LYS A 26 15.31 -14.94 27.85
N VAL A 27 15.18 -13.82 28.56
CA VAL A 27 15.95 -12.60 28.31
C VAL A 27 16.59 -12.10 29.61
N LEU A 28 17.74 -11.45 29.49
CA LEU A 28 18.38 -10.77 30.60
C LEU A 28 18.04 -9.28 30.52
N ARG A 29 17.36 -8.73 31.53
CA ARG A 29 17.00 -7.30 31.60
C ARG A 29 17.36 -6.76 32.98
N LYS A 30 18.18 -5.69 33.02
CA LYS A 30 18.71 -5.11 34.28
C LYS A 30 19.36 -6.18 35.18
N SER A 31 20.20 -7.03 34.59
CA SER A 31 20.88 -8.15 35.26
C SER A 31 19.97 -9.19 35.91
N LYS A 32 18.66 -9.20 35.59
CA LYS A 32 17.70 -10.22 36.02
C LYS A 32 17.24 -11.05 34.82
N THR A 33 17.25 -12.37 35.00
CA THR A 33 16.73 -13.31 34.00
C THR A 33 15.20 -13.34 34.08
N LEU A 34 14.55 -12.99 32.98
CA LEU A 34 13.10 -12.98 32.83
C LEU A 34 12.70 -13.99 31.75
N GLU A 35 11.55 -14.63 31.93
CA GLU A 35 10.99 -15.58 30.97
C GLU A 35 9.63 -15.09 30.51
N PHE A 36 9.45 -15.00 29.20
CA PHE A 36 8.23 -14.52 28.57
C PHE A 36 7.65 -15.59 27.66
N LYS A 37 6.32 -15.74 27.68
CA LYS A 37 5.57 -16.51 26.71
C LYS A 37 5.04 -15.56 25.65
N ILE A 38 5.58 -15.62 24.44
CA ILE A 38 5.24 -14.71 23.34
C ILE A 38 4.48 -15.50 22.29
N LYS A 39 3.31 -14.99 21.89
CA LYS A 39 2.54 -15.54 20.78
C LYS A 39 3.17 -15.12 19.45
N LEU A 40 3.55 -16.10 18.65
CA LEU A 40 4.15 -15.86 17.34
C LEU A 40 3.07 -15.50 16.32
N ASN A 41 3.33 -14.49 15.50
CA ASN A 41 2.45 -14.09 14.41
C ASN A 41 3.25 -13.88 13.13
N ALA A 42 2.57 -13.93 11.99
CA ALA A 42 3.21 -13.68 10.70
C ALA A 42 3.73 -12.23 10.65
N HIS A 43 4.96 -12.06 10.17
CA HIS A 43 5.57 -10.75 10.02
C HIS A 43 4.85 -9.93 8.95
N LYS A 44 4.22 -8.82 9.34
CA LYS A 44 3.58 -7.88 8.42
C LYS A 44 4.53 -6.71 8.14
N ARG A 45 5.00 -6.61 6.90
CA ARG A 45 5.81 -5.48 6.43
C ARG A 45 4.89 -4.31 6.08
N LEU A 46 5.37 -3.07 6.25
CA LEU A 46 4.69 -1.87 5.77
C LEU A 46 4.51 -1.92 4.25
N ILE A 47 5.58 -2.27 3.55
CA ILE A 47 5.55 -2.54 2.11
C ILE A 47 5.50 -4.06 1.91
N PRO A 48 4.37 -4.61 1.42
CA PRO A 48 4.24 -6.04 1.22
C PRO A 48 5.15 -6.53 0.09
N ALA A 49 5.86 -7.64 0.34
CA ALA A 49 6.69 -8.29 -0.68
C ALA A 49 5.85 -8.92 -1.80
N HIS A 50 4.63 -9.36 -1.48
CA HIS A 50 3.70 -9.97 -2.43
C HIS A 50 2.25 -9.61 -2.09
N ILE A 51 1.43 -9.44 -3.13
CA ILE A 51 0.00 -9.13 -3.03
C ILE A 51 -0.90 -10.39 -3.08
N LYS A 52 -0.32 -11.59 -2.97
CA LYS A 52 -1.01 -12.89 -2.93
C LYS A 52 -2.04 -13.10 -4.07
N GLY A 53 -1.72 -12.60 -5.27
CA GLY A 53 -2.58 -12.73 -6.45
C GLY A 53 -3.84 -11.85 -6.43
N LYS A 54 -3.99 -10.95 -5.45
CA LYS A 54 -5.04 -9.94 -5.48
C LYS A 54 -4.67 -8.81 -6.45
N PRO A 55 -5.65 -8.21 -7.15
CA PRO A 55 -5.40 -6.99 -7.89
C PRO A 55 -4.94 -5.87 -6.94
N PRO A 56 -4.02 -4.99 -7.37
CA PRO A 56 -3.58 -3.88 -6.54
C PRO A 56 -4.70 -2.85 -6.38
N SER A 57 -4.93 -2.43 -5.14
CA SER A 57 -5.95 -1.44 -4.81
C SER A 57 -5.57 -0.06 -5.35
N TYR A 58 -6.53 0.66 -5.92
CA TYR A 58 -6.34 2.02 -6.43
C TYR A 58 -7.60 2.87 -6.22
N TYR A 59 -7.41 4.19 -6.11
CA TYR A 59 -8.47 5.17 -5.97
C TYR A 59 -8.13 6.41 -6.80
N ILE A 60 -9.07 6.91 -7.60
CA ILE A 60 -8.88 8.04 -8.50
C ILE A 60 -9.85 9.16 -8.13
N VAL A 61 -9.32 10.38 -7.96
CA VAL A 61 -10.14 11.57 -7.73
C VAL A 61 -9.49 12.79 -8.37
N GLY A 62 -10.22 13.53 -9.22
CA GLY A 62 -9.70 14.71 -9.95
C GLY A 62 -8.44 14.44 -10.78
N GLY A 63 -8.31 13.22 -11.31
CA GLY A 63 -7.15 12.75 -12.06
C GLY A 63 -5.98 12.27 -11.22
N PHE A 64 -5.99 12.46 -9.90
CA PHE A 64 -4.96 11.90 -9.03
C PHE A 64 -5.18 10.40 -8.83
N VAL A 65 -4.18 9.59 -9.20
CA VAL A 65 -4.22 8.13 -9.05
C VAL A 65 -3.51 7.75 -7.76
N PHE A 66 -4.27 7.38 -6.74
CA PHE A 66 -3.76 6.89 -5.46
C PHE A 66 -3.64 5.37 -5.47
N THR A 67 -2.50 4.87 -5.01
CA THR A 67 -2.25 3.43 -4.88
C THR A 67 -1.39 3.15 -3.64
N THR A 68 -1.25 1.87 -3.28
CA THR A 68 -0.38 1.43 -2.19
C THR A 68 0.93 0.91 -2.72
N VAL A 69 2.04 1.31 -2.10
CA VAL A 69 3.37 0.81 -2.48
C VAL A 69 3.53 -0.64 -2.04
N SER A 70 3.94 -1.47 -3.00
CA SER A 70 4.26 -2.88 -2.83
C SER A 70 5.54 -3.21 -3.61
N VAL A 71 6.23 -4.31 -3.29
CA VAL A 71 7.41 -4.71 -4.09
C VAL A 71 7.04 -4.97 -5.56
N PRO A 72 5.91 -5.63 -5.90
CA PRO A 72 5.46 -5.73 -7.29
C PRO A 72 5.22 -4.39 -7.97
N TYR A 73 4.72 -3.39 -7.21
CA TYR A 73 4.54 -2.02 -7.73
C TYR A 73 5.88 -1.37 -8.07
N LEU A 74 6.84 -1.38 -7.13
CA LEU A 74 8.17 -0.81 -7.37
C LEU A 74 8.88 -1.49 -8.54
N ARG A 75 8.74 -2.82 -8.66
CA ARG A 75 9.31 -3.59 -9.77
C ARG A 75 8.63 -3.31 -11.11
N SER A 76 7.35 -2.96 -11.09
CA SER A 76 6.62 -2.54 -12.29
C SER A 76 7.11 -1.17 -12.75
N GLU A 77 7.31 -0.24 -11.81
CA GLU A 77 7.65 1.16 -12.13
C GLU A 77 9.13 1.37 -12.47
N TYR A 78 10.03 0.74 -11.72
CA TYR A 78 11.49 0.92 -11.81
C TYR A 78 12.20 -0.35 -12.29
N GLU A 79 11.46 -1.29 -12.88
CA GLU A 79 11.97 -2.54 -13.43
C GLU A 79 12.80 -3.38 -12.42
N LYS A 80 13.95 -3.91 -12.85
CA LYS A 80 14.81 -4.79 -12.05
C LYS A 80 15.66 -4.02 -11.05
N ASP A 81 16.00 -2.77 -11.37
CA ASP A 81 16.92 -1.92 -10.60
C ASP A 81 16.18 -0.92 -9.70
N TYR A 82 14.97 -1.28 -9.25
CA TYR A 82 14.16 -0.50 -8.32
C TYR A 82 14.88 -0.17 -7.00
N GLU A 83 15.94 -0.90 -6.65
CA GLU A 83 16.79 -0.63 -5.48
C GLU A 83 17.66 0.63 -5.67
N PHE A 84 17.85 1.09 -6.91
CA PHE A 84 18.67 2.26 -7.25
C PHE A 84 17.85 3.39 -7.88
N ASP A 85 16.85 3.06 -8.70
CA ASP A 85 16.08 4.05 -9.45
C ASP A 85 14.87 4.60 -8.68
N ALA A 86 14.39 3.87 -7.66
CA ALA A 86 13.27 4.34 -6.87
C ALA A 86 13.66 5.55 -5.99
N PRO A 87 12.73 6.49 -5.72
CA PRO A 87 12.97 7.61 -4.85
C PRO A 87 13.50 7.18 -3.49
N VAL A 88 14.59 7.81 -3.04
CA VAL A 88 15.28 7.48 -1.78
C VAL A 88 14.34 7.46 -0.58
N LYS A 89 13.32 8.34 -0.56
CA LYS A 89 12.29 8.37 0.50
C LYS A 89 11.44 7.10 0.54
N LEU A 90 11.10 6.52 -0.61
CA LEU A 90 10.34 5.27 -0.70
C LEU A 90 11.23 4.08 -0.36
N LEU A 91 12.49 4.09 -0.83
CA LEU A 91 13.47 3.04 -0.56
C LEU A 91 13.82 2.97 0.94
N ASP A 92 14.00 4.11 1.59
CA ASP A 92 14.22 4.17 3.04
C ASP A 92 13.05 3.53 3.81
N LYS A 93 11.82 3.78 3.37
CA LYS A 93 10.62 3.15 3.96
C LYS A 93 10.51 1.66 3.63
N LEU A 94 11.01 1.21 2.48
CA LEU A 94 11.06 -0.21 2.14
C LEU A 94 12.02 -0.98 3.05
N LEU A 95 13.19 -0.40 3.33
CA LEU A 95 14.28 -1.07 4.04
C LEU A 95 14.18 -0.94 5.56
N HIS A 96 13.76 0.23 6.07
CA HIS A 96 13.86 0.55 7.50
C HIS A 96 12.51 0.74 8.20
N ALA A 97 11.43 1.05 7.47
CA ALA A 97 10.16 1.35 8.13
C ALA A 97 9.42 0.08 8.59
N MET A 98 8.94 0.12 9.83
CA MET A 98 8.05 -0.88 10.40
C MET A 98 6.63 -0.32 10.50
N ALA A 99 5.64 -1.16 10.17
CA ALA A 99 4.24 -0.80 10.32
C ALA A 99 3.92 -0.58 11.82
N GLN A 100 3.37 0.58 12.15
CA GLN A 100 2.92 0.93 13.49
C GLN A 100 1.54 0.34 13.80
N SER A 101 0.73 0.13 12.76
CA SER A 101 -0.58 -0.50 12.88
C SER A 101 -0.72 -1.69 11.93
N ILE A 102 -1.64 -2.61 12.27
CA ILE A 102 -1.85 -3.83 11.49
C ILE A 102 -2.21 -3.46 10.07
N ASP A 103 -3.13 -2.53 9.85
CA ASP A 103 -3.63 -2.20 8.50
C ASP A 103 -2.94 -0.98 7.88
N GLU A 104 -1.72 -0.68 8.31
CA GLU A 104 -0.95 0.42 7.76
C GLU A 104 -0.47 0.10 6.34
N GLN A 105 -0.64 1.06 5.45
CA GLN A 105 -0.19 0.99 4.06
C GLN A 105 0.45 2.31 3.68
N LEU A 106 1.51 2.25 2.89
CA LEU A 106 2.15 3.42 2.32
C LEU A 106 1.37 3.84 1.07
N VAL A 107 0.57 4.90 1.19
CA VAL A 107 -0.25 5.45 0.10
C VAL A 107 0.55 6.49 -0.66
N VAL A 108 0.62 6.34 -1.98
CA VAL A 108 1.29 7.28 -2.89
C VAL A 108 0.34 7.76 -3.97
N VAL A 109 0.60 8.95 -4.48
CA VAL A 109 0.14 9.38 -5.81
C VAL A 109 1.06 8.70 -6.81
N SER A 110 0.53 7.74 -7.56
CA SER A 110 1.26 7.04 -8.62
C SER A 110 1.55 8.00 -9.76
N GLN A 111 0.49 8.62 -10.28
CA GLN A 111 0.52 9.57 -11.38
C GLN A 111 -0.69 10.50 -11.31
N VAL A 112 -0.64 11.58 -12.11
CA VAL A 112 -1.77 12.51 -12.30
C VAL A 112 -2.22 12.47 -13.76
N LEU A 113 -3.48 12.11 -13.98
CA LEU A 113 -4.13 12.10 -15.28
C LEU A 113 -4.47 13.54 -15.67
N VAL A 114 -3.74 14.08 -16.65
CA VAL A 114 -3.79 15.51 -17.02
C VAL A 114 -5.22 15.96 -17.37
N ALA A 115 -5.68 17.01 -16.70
CA ALA A 115 -6.98 17.63 -16.90
C ALA A 115 -6.94 19.09 -16.42
N ASP A 116 -7.90 19.92 -16.87
CA ASP A 116 -7.94 21.34 -16.51
C ASP A 116 -7.96 21.61 -15.00
N ILE A 117 -8.45 20.65 -14.22
CA ILE A 117 -8.53 20.75 -12.76
C ILE A 117 -7.19 20.56 -12.04
N ASN A 118 -6.23 19.87 -12.67
CA ASN A 118 -4.94 19.52 -12.09
C ASN A 118 -3.75 20.22 -12.76
N ILE A 119 -4.02 21.31 -13.49
CA ILE A 119 -2.97 22.18 -14.03
C ILE A 119 -2.02 22.63 -12.91
N GLY A 120 -0.73 22.38 -13.10
CA GLY A 120 0.34 22.64 -12.13
C GLY A 120 0.70 21.46 -11.22
N TYR A 121 0.05 20.30 -11.42
CA TYR A 121 0.30 19.06 -10.66
C TYR A 121 0.68 17.87 -11.54
N GLU A 122 0.94 18.08 -12.83
CA GLU A 122 1.17 17.03 -13.82
C GLU A 122 2.47 16.24 -13.54
N GLU A 123 3.45 16.88 -12.91
CA GLU A 123 4.76 16.27 -12.60
C GLU A 123 4.77 15.45 -11.30
N LEU A 124 3.65 15.38 -10.57
CA LEU A 124 3.58 14.60 -9.33
C LEU A 124 3.55 13.10 -9.62
N VAL A 125 4.66 12.44 -9.32
CA VAL A 125 4.85 11.00 -9.51
C VAL A 125 5.41 10.39 -8.23
N ASN A 126 4.92 9.19 -7.88
CA ASN A 126 5.38 8.37 -6.74
C ASN A 126 5.60 9.14 -5.42
N THR A 127 4.74 10.12 -5.14
CA THR A 127 4.84 10.98 -3.97
C THR A 127 3.91 10.48 -2.87
N GLN A 128 4.42 10.36 -1.64
CA GLN A 128 3.63 9.87 -0.52
C GLN A 128 2.60 10.89 -0.02
N VAL A 129 1.41 10.40 0.29
CA VAL A 129 0.36 11.16 0.98
C VAL A 129 0.47 10.90 2.48
N LEU A 130 0.70 11.95 3.27
CA LEU A 130 0.86 11.85 4.72
C LEU A 130 -0.46 12.09 5.45
N ALA A 131 -1.20 13.12 5.04
CA ALA A 131 -2.45 13.50 5.66
C ALA A 131 -3.47 14.03 4.64
N PHE A 132 -4.75 13.96 5.02
CA PHE A 132 -5.84 14.56 4.29
C PHE A 132 -6.59 15.51 5.23
N ASN A 133 -6.68 16.79 4.85
CA ASN A 133 -7.28 17.85 5.65
C ASN A 133 -6.72 17.89 7.10
N GLY A 134 -5.40 17.74 7.25
CA GLY A 134 -4.70 17.73 8.54
C GLY A 134 -4.88 16.44 9.36
N LYS A 135 -5.56 15.42 8.82
CA LYS A 135 -5.73 14.11 9.48
C LYS A 135 -4.80 13.07 8.84
N PRO A 136 -3.97 12.35 9.62
CA PRO A 136 -3.01 11.38 9.08
C PRO A 136 -3.71 10.21 8.40
N ILE A 137 -3.19 9.80 7.24
CA ILE A 137 -3.70 8.66 6.46
C ILE A 137 -2.95 7.40 6.90
N LYS A 138 -3.71 6.34 7.21
CA LYS A 138 -3.14 5.04 7.59
C LYS A 138 -3.17 4.03 6.46
N ASN A 139 -4.16 4.10 5.58
CA ASN A 139 -4.33 3.19 4.46
C ASN A 139 -5.18 3.81 3.35
N LEU A 140 -5.19 3.14 2.19
CA LEU A 140 -5.90 3.63 1.01
C LEU A 140 -7.41 3.70 1.24
N LYS A 141 -7.98 2.72 1.96
CA LYS A 141 -9.40 2.71 2.32
C LYS A 141 -9.81 3.90 3.19
N SER A 142 -8.97 4.28 4.14
CA SER A 142 -9.15 5.47 4.97
C SER A 142 -9.13 6.73 4.11
N LEU A 143 -8.21 6.82 3.14
CA LEU A 143 -8.18 7.95 2.20
C LEU A 143 -9.47 8.04 1.39
N ALA A 144 -9.90 6.94 0.76
CA ALA A 144 -11.13 6.89 -0.03
C ALA A 144 -12.34 7.32 0.83
N ASN A 145 -12.51 6.75 2.02
CA ASN A 145 -13.59 7.11 2.93
C ASN A 145 -13.56 8.60 3.35
N MET A 146 -12.37 9.15 3.60
CA MET A 146 -12.19 10.56 3.98
C MET A 146 -12.53 11.50 2.82
N VAL A 147 -12.16 11.13 1.59
CA VAL A 147 -12.50 11.89 0.39
C VAL A 147 -13.99 11.82 0.12
N GLU A 148 -14.61 10.63 0.14
CA GLU A 148 -16.05 10.45 -0.06
C GLU A 148 -16.87 11.23 0.98
N ALA A 149 -16.52 11.15 2.25
CA ALA A 149 -17.18 11.89 3.34
C ALA A 149 -16.92 13.40 3.30
N CYS A 150 -15.93 13.88 2.53
CA CYS A 150 -15.60 15.30 2.47
C CYS A 150 -16.69 16.09 1.72
N LYS A 151 -17.35 17.00 2.45
CA LYS A 151 -18.30 17.99 1.92
C LYS A 151 -17.72 19.41 1.84
N LYS A 152 -16.44 19.56 2.19
CA LYS A 152 -15.76 20.86 2.08
C LYS A 152 -15.57 21.20 0.61
N GLU A 153 -15.51 22.50 0.33
CA GLU A 153 -15.19 23.03 -0.99
C GLU A 153 -13.84 22.48 -1.45
N TYR A 154 -12.79 22.67 -0.64
CA TYR A 154 -11.43 22.23 -0.93
C TYR A 154 -11.07 20.91 -0.22
N MET A 155 -10.28 20.08 -0.90
CA MET A 155 -9.77 18.82 -0.40
C MET A 155 -8.26 18.91 -0.28
N LYS A 156 -7.70 19.05 0.93
CA LYS A 156 -6.24 19.18 1.14
C LYS A 156 -5.57 17.82 1.28
N PHE A 157 -4.60 17.54 0.41
CA PHE A 157 -3.69 16.40 0.48
C PHE A 157 -2.34 16.95 0.91
N ASP A 158 -1.93 16.60 2.12
CA ASP A 158 -0.60 16.93 2.63
C ASP A 158 0.37 15.91 2.01
N LEU A 159 0.97 16.32 0.89
CA LEU A 159 2.09 15.65 0.23
C LEU A 159 3.41 16.23 0.77
N ASP A 160 4.54 15.67 0.32
CA ASP A 160 5.86 16.30 0.56
C ASP A 160 5.94 17.75 0.04
N TYR A 161 5.05 18.15 -0.89
CA TYR A 161 4.81 19.53 -1.31
C TYR A 161 3.32 19.88 -1.09
N ASP A 162 3.05 20.86 -0.23
CA ASP A 162 1.71 21.23 0.21
C ASP A 162 0.94 21.96 -0.90
N GLN A 163 -0.23 21.46 -1.38
CA GLN A 163 -1.33 22.25 -2.04
C GLN A 163 -2.45 21.43 -2.73
N THR A 164 -3.65 22.05 -2.91
CA THR A 164 -4.89 21.37 -3.42
C THR A 164 -5.98 22.25 -4.07
N LYS A 165 -6.89 21.60 -4.86
CA LYS A 165 -8.12 22.16 -5.50
C LYS A 165 -9.29 21.14 -5.55
N ASN A 166 -10.48 21.56 -6.03
CA ASN A 166 -11.75 20.82 -6.01
C ASN A 166 -11.80 19.66 -7.02
N ALA A 167 -11.71 18.41 -6.56
CA ALA A 167 -11.42 17.26 -7.44
C ALA A 167 -12.64 16.40 -7.85
N LYS A 168 -13.75 16.41 -7.09
CA LYS A 168 -14.84 15.43 -7.27
C LYS A 168 -15.58 15.53 -8.61
N ALA A 169 -16.01 16.73 -9.01
CA ALA A 169 -16.89 16.92 -10.16
C ALA A 169 -16.25 16.49 -11.50
N ALA A 170 -14.94 16.68 -11.66
CA ALA A 170 -14.23 16.35 -12.89
C ALA A 170 -13.86 14.86 -13.01
N THR A 171 -14.09 14.04 -11.97
CA THR A 171 -13.57 12.67 -11.93
C THR A 171 -14.20 11.78 -13.01
N SER A 172 -15.50 11.90 -13.28
CA SER A 172 -16.18 11.11 -14.31
C SER A 172 -15.63 11.38 -15.72
N ASP A 173 -15.37 12.64 -16.03
CA ASP A 173 -14.95 13.07 -17.36
C ASP A 173 -13.52 12.60 -17.64
N ILE A 174 -12.65 12.68 -16.62
CA ILE A 174 -11.26 12.20 -16.69
C ILE A 174 -11.21 10.69 -16.89
N LEU A 175 -12.05 9.93 -16.17
CA LEU A 175 -12.10 8.46 -16.34
C LEU A 175 -12.53 8.07 -17.75
N ALA A 176 -13.51 8.79 -18.32
CA ALA A 176 -13.95 8.57 -19.70
C ALA A 176 -12.86 8.89 -20.72
N MET A 177 -12.11 9.97 -20.53
CA MET A 177 -10.99 10.34 -21.43
C MET A 177 -9.86 9.29 -21.44
N HIS A 178 -9.61 8.63 -20.31
CA HIS A 178 -8.55 7.64 -20.16
C HIS A 178 -9.03 6.18 -20.23
N CYS A 179 -10.28 5.94 -20.66
CA CYS A 179 -10.90 4.62 -20.77
C CYS A 179 -10.80 3.78 -19.48
N ILE A 180 -10.90 4.43 -18.31
CA ILE A 180 -10.81 3.76 -17.02
C ILE A 180 -12.23 3.33 -16.59
N PRO A 181 -12.46 2.02 -16.34
CA PRO A 181 -13.81 1.51 -16.11
C PRO A 181 -14.42 1.92 -14.76
N SER A 182 -13.60 2.20 -13.75
CA SER A 182 -14.05 2.56 -12.40
C SER A 182 -13.06 3.52 -11.73
N ALA A 183 -13.59 4.43 -10.90
CA ALA A 183 -12.79 5.36 -10.09
C ALA A 183 -12.03 4.64 -8.96
N MET A 184 -12.45 3.44 -8.58
CA MET A 184 -11.85 2.69 -7.47
C MET A 184 -11.87 1.19 -7.72
N SER A 185 -10.92 0.48 -7.12
CA SER A 185 -10.89 -0.97 -7.10
C SER A 185 -12.04 -1.57 -6.28
N ASP A 186 -12.45 -2.80 -6.62
CA ASP A 186 -13.64 -3.44 -6.03
C ASP A 186 -13.57 -3.59 -4.50
N ASP A 187 -12.36 -3.76 -3.95
CA ASP A 187 -12.12 -3.88 -2.50
C ASP A 187 -12.40 -2.59 -1.71
N LEU A 188 -12.44 -1.44 -2.40
CA LEU A 188 -12.79 -0.15 -1.83
C LEU A 188 -14.29 0.15 -1.94
N ASN A 189 -14.98 -0.41 -2.95
CA ASN A 189 -16.43 -0.31 -3.10
C ASN A 189 -17.17 -1.08 -2.00
N GLU A 190 -16.60 -2.18 -1.51
CA GLU A 190 -17.22 -2.98 -0.44
C GLU A 190 -16.93 -2.38 0.95
N SER A 191 -17.99 -1.85 1.55
CA SER A 191 -18.14 -1.68 2.99
C SER A 191 -18.17 -3.06 3.68
N TYR A 192 -17.04 -3.77 3.75
CA TYR A 192 -17.03 -5.09 4.38
C TYR A 192 -17.21 -5.02 5.91
N CYS A 193 -18.43 -5.35 6.34
CA CYS A 193 -18.65 -6.21 7.51
C CYS A 193 -18.18 -7.62 7.14
N GLY A 194 -17.18 -8.15 7.83
CA GLY A 194 -16.58 -9.45 7.47
C GLY A 194 -17.57 -10.61 7.54
N VAL A 195 -17.68 -11.37 6.45
CA VAL A 195 -18.09 -12.78 6.48
C VAL A 195 -17.29 -13.54 5.41
N SER A 196 -16.93 -14.76 5.77
CA SER A 196 -16.11 -15.74 5.06
C SER A 196 -16.81 -16.44 3.89
N THR A 197 -15.96 -17.02 3.04
CA THR A 197 -16.13 -18.16 2.11
C THR A 197 -16.96 -17.99 0.83
N GLY A 198 -16.33 -18.37 -0.30
CA GLY A 198 -17.02 -18.82 -1.51
C GLY A 198 -16.21 -18.54 -2.78
N ASN A 199 -15.72 -19.60 -3.43
CA ASN A 199 -15.00 -19.60 -4.72
C ASN A 199 -15.50 -18.56 -5.72
N CYS A 200 -14.57 -17.86 -6.39
CA CYS A 200 -14.82 -17.41 -7.76
C CYS A 200 -13.53 -17.48 -8.58
N GLY A 201 -13.68 -17.98 -9.80
CA GLY A 201 -12.63 -18.51 -10.66
C GLY A 201 -11.58 -17.50 -11.10
N VAL A 202 -10.48 -18.10 -11.55
CA VAL A 202 -9.39 -17.48 -12.29
C VAL A 202 -9.99 -16.64 -13.42
N ILE A 203 -9.80 -15.33 -13.34
CA ILE A 203 -9.86 -14.43 -14.49
C ILE A 203 -8.45 -13.87 -14.67
N ASP A 204 -8.00 -14.02 -15.90
CA ASP A 204 -6.61 -13.89 -16.32
C ASP A 204 -5.97 -12.58 -15.89
N GLY A 205 -4.71 -12.70 -15.46
CA GLY A 205 -3.89 -11.58 -15.05
C GLY A 205 -3.59 -10.67 -16.23
N LEU A 206 -4.22 -9.50 -16.26
CA LEU A 206 -3.63 -8.32 -16.86
C LEU A 206 -3.24 -7.36 -15.73
N SER A 207 -1.94 -7.09 -15.66
CA SER A 207 -1.37 -6.01 -14.84
C SER A 207 -2.07 -4.69 -15.21
N ILE A 208 -2.34 -3.83 -14.22
CA ILE A 208 -2.89 -2.48 -14.42
C ILE A 208 -2.08 -1.67 -15.46
N ARG A 209 -0.80 -2.02 -15.66
CA ARG A 209 0.00 -1.49 -16.77
C ARG A 209 -0.54 -1.86 -18.15
N GLU A 210 -1.03 -3.07 -18.41
CA GLU A 210 -1.56 -3.41 -19.74
C GLU A 210 -2.88 -2.68 -20.03
N PHE A 211 -3.71 -2.43 -19.02
CA PHE A 211 -4.95 -1.65 -19.21
C PHE A 211 -4.66 -0.16 -19.47
N LEU A 212 -3.68 0.44 -18.75
CA LEU A 212 -3.29 1.84 -18.94
C LEU A 212 -2.39 2.07 -20.17
N PHE A 213 -1.51 1.12 -20.53
CA PHE A 213 -0.69 1.22 -21.76
C PHE A 213 -1.49 0.89 -23.04
N SER A 214 -2.49 0.02 -22.97
CA SER A 214 -3.33 -0.31 -24.15
C SER A 214 -4.18 0.87 -24.62
N SER A 215 -4.55 1.80 -23.74
CA SER A 215 -5.42 2.92 -24.10
C SER A 215 -4.67 4.16 -24.61
N LEU A 216 -3.33 4.10 -24.68
CA LEU A 216 -2.45 5.17 -25.15
C LEU A 216 -1.78 4.85 -26.50
N ARG A 217 -2.40 4.03 -27.34
CA ARG A 217 -1.96 3.79 -28.71
C ARG A 217 -3.03 4.10 -29.75
#